data_AF-A0A1F4GCD4-F1
#
_entry.id   AF-A0A1F4GCD4-F1
#
_cell.length_a   1.000
_cell.length_b   1.000
_cell.length_c   1.000
_cell.angle_alpha   90.00
_cell.angle_beta   90.00
_cell.angle_gamma   90.00
#
_symmetry.space_group_name_H-M   'P 1'
#
loop_
_entity.id
_entity.type
_entity.pdbx_description
1 polymer ?
#
loop_
_entity_poly.entity_id
_entity_poly.type
_entity_poly.pdbx_seq_one_letter_code
_entity_poly.pdbx_strand_id
1 'polypeptide(L)'
;MIPFEYQTEFLKDYPGTVLAVNRAWARGHRKELVGFLRAWRSALTWSKDPANRQAAIKLIVGETKMSPESASRLLSLSPKDGLVNMSGAKTVLDIRNELAAPPLKGPALQAYVDLSYFKEAAPAMNK
;
A
#
# COMPACT_ATOMS: atom_id res chain seq x y z
N MET A 1 10.29 -4.41 -23.43
CA MET A 1 9.51 -4.19 -22.19
C MET A 1 9.27 -5.56 -21.59
N ILE A 2 9.74 -5.82 -20.37
CA ILE A 2 9.48 -7.12 -19.71
C ILE A 2 7.99 -7.14 -19.34
N PRO A 3 7.22 -8.17 -19.74
CA PRO A 3 5.82 -8.29 -19.35
C PRO A 3 5.62 -8.25 -17.82
N PHE A 4 4.57 -7.57 -17.36
CA PHE A 4 4.30 -7.34 -15.93
C PHE A 4 4.20 -8.66 -15.13
N GLU A 5 3.77 -9.74 -15.77
CA GLU A 5 3.69 -11.08 -15.18
C GLU A 5 5.03 -11.65 -14.70
N TYR A 6 6.16 -11.29 -15.34
CA TYR A 6 7.49 -11.72 -14.86
C TYR A 6 7.90 -11.04 -13.56
N GLN A 7 7.36 -9.86 -13.24
CA GLN A 7 7.65 -9.21 -11.97
C GLN A 7 7.23 -10.11 -10.80
N THR A 8 6.06 -10.77 -10.89
CA THR A 8 5.61 -11.67 -9.81
C THR A 8 6.38 -12.99 -9.75
N GLU A 9 7.03 -13.39 -10.84
CA GLU A 9 7.87 -14.59 -10.89
C GLU A 9 9.21 -14.37 -10.21
N PHE A 10 9.90 -13.26 -10.53
CA PHE A 10 11.24 -12.96 -10.01
C PHE A 10 11.24 -12.09 -8.74
N LEU A 11 10.18 -11.30 -8.53
CA LEU A 11 10.07 -10.32 -7.45
C LEU A 11 8.73 -10.47 -6.72
N LYS A 12 8.48 -11.66 -6.17
CA LYS A 12 7.23 -12.08 -5.51
C LYS A 12 6.64 -11.05 -4.52
N ASP A 13 7.50 -10.34 -3.79
CA ASP A 13 7.10 -9.37 -2.76
C ASP A 13 7.18 -7.91 -3.22
N TYR A 14 7.55 -7.61 -4.46
CA TYR A 14 7.80 -6.24 -4.88
C TYR A 14 6.50 -5.42 -4.90
N PRO A 15 6.40 -4.36 -4.08
CA PRO A 15 5.16 -3.60 -3.95
C PRO A 15 4.85 -2.83 -5.24
N GLY A 16 3.64 -2.99 -5.76
CA GLY A 16 3.18 -2.24 -6.95
C GLY A 16 2.84 -0.77 -6.63
N THR A 17 2.15 -0.51 -5.54
CA THR A 17 1.76 0.84 -5.11
C THR A 17 2.09 1.05 -3.64
N VAL A 18 2.56 2.25 -3.31
CA VAL A 18 2.85 2.67 -1.94
C VAL A 18 2.17 4.01 -1.65
N LEU A 19 1.68 4.18 -0.42
CA LEU A 19 1.30 5.49 0.10
C LEU A 19 2.50 6.08 0.82
N ALA A 20 2.89 7.29 0.42
CA ALA A 20 4.01 8.01 1.00
C ALA A 20 3.58 9.42 1.43
N VAL A 21 4.17 9.92 2.51
CA VAL A 21 3.88 11.25 3.06
C VAL A 21 5.18 11.93 3.48
N ASN A 22 5.23 13.26 3.37
CA ASN A 22 6.37 14.04 3.83
C ASN A 22 6.52 13.93 5.37
N ARG A 23 7.75 13.63 5.84
CA ARG A 23 8.03 13.44 7.28
C ARG A 23 7.75 14.68 8.13
N ALA A 24 8.04 15.88 7.64
CA ALA A 24 7.75 17.11 8.37
C ALA A 24 6.24 17.34 8.48
N TRP A 25 5.51 17.11 7.38
CA TRP A 25 4.06 17.21 7.38
C TRP A 25 3.42 16.21 8.34
N ALA A 26 3.83 14.93 8.29
CA ALA A 26 3.29 13.87 9.16
C ALA A 26 3.47 14.18 10.65
N ARG A 27 4.62 14.78 11.03
CA ARG A 27 4.87 15.20 12.40
C ARG A 27 3.94 16.32 12.86
N GLY A 28 3.65 17.29 11.98
CA GLY A 28 2.74 18.40 12.27
C GLY A 28 1.25 18.05 12.18
N HIS A 29 0.90 16.98 11.46
CA HIS A 29 -0.49 16.59 11.13
C HIS A 29 -0.77 15.13 11.53
N ARG A 30 -0.29 14.75 12.73
CA ARG A 30 -0.38 13.37 13.21
C ARG A 30 -1.84 12.90 13.28
N LYS A 31 -2.74 13.73 13.79
CA LYS A 31 -4.16 13.40 13.95
C LYS A 31 -4.83 13.15 12.61
N GLU A 32 -4.56 13.99 11.61
CA GLU A 32 -5.10 13.91 10.26
C GLU A 32 -4.58 12.65 9.56
N LEU A 33 -3.28 12.37 9.65
CA LEU A 33 -2.69 11.17 9.08
C LEU A 33 -3.26 9.89 9.70
N VAL A 34 -3.39 9.85 11.03
CA VAL A 34 -4.01 8.71 11.73
C VAL A 34 -5.48 8.57 11.34
N GLY A 35 -6.21 9.67 11.21
CA GLY A 35 -7.60 9.68 10.71
C GLY A 35 -7.73 9.12 9.30
N PHE A 36 -6.86 9.55 8.39
CA PHE A 36 -6.78 9.01 7.03
C PHE A 36 -6.49 7.51 7.03
N LEU A 37 -5.51 7.05 7.83
CA LEU A 37 -5.17 5.63 7.92
C LEU A 37 -6.31 4.78 8.49
N ARG A 38 -7.09 5.31 9.44
CA ARG A 38 -8.31 4.64 9.93
C ARG A 38 -9.34 4.50 8.82
N ALA A 39 -9.64 5.59 8.10
CA ALA A 39 -10.59 5.57 6.97
C ALA A 39 -10.13 4.60 5.86
N TRP A 40 -8.83 4.60 5.54
CA TRP A 40 -8.24 3.69 4.57
C TRP A 40 -8.44 2.21 4.97
N ARG A 41 -8.15 1.86 6.22
CA ARG A 41 -8.36 0.49 6.73
C ARG A 41 -9.83 0.10 6.70
N SER A 42 -10.72 1.00 7.10
CA SER A 42 -12.17 0.77 7.02
C SER A 42 -12.64 0.55 5.58
N ALA A 43 -12.12 1.31 4.61
CA ALA A 43 -12.43 1.13 3.19
C ALA A 43 -11.91 -0.22 2.66
N LEU A 44 -10.71 -0.66 3.04
CA LEU A 44 -10.20 -1.99 2.71
C LEU A 44 -11.07 -3.11 3.28
N THR A 45 -11.48 -3.00 4.55
CA THR A 45 -12.40 -3.97 5.17
C THR A 45 -13.75 -3.99 4.45
N TRP A 46 -14.35 -2.82 4.22
CA TRP A 46 -15.65 -2.70 3.56
C TRP A 46 -15.62 -3.29 2.15
N SER A 47 -14.61 -2.93 1.34
CA SER A 47 -14.50 -3.36 -0.06
C SER A 47 -14.21 -4.85 -0.25
N LYS A 48 -13.64 -5.51 0.77
CA LYS A 48 -13.39 -6.96 0.78
C LYS A 48 -14.56 -7.79 1.27
N ASP A 49 -15.52 -7.18 1.96
CA ASP A 49 -16.74 -7.86 2.36
C ASP A 49 -17.50 -8.32 1.09
N PRO A 50 -17.78 -9.63 0.94
CA PRO A 50 -18.54 -10.15 -0.19
C PRO A 50 -19.88 -9.43 -0.40
N ALA A 51 -20.54 -8.97 0.68
CA ALA A 51 -21.79 -8.23 0.61
C ALA A 51 -21.65 -6.87 -0.10
N ASN A 52 -20.46 -6.26 -0.04
CA ASN A 52 -20.19 -4.94 -0.62
C ASN A 52 -19.49 -5.02 -1.99
N ARG A 53 -19.13 -6.22 -2.47
CA ARG A 53 -18.31 -6.41 -3.67
C ARG A 53 -18.84 -5.67 -4.90
N GLN A 54 -20.14 -5.76 -5.17
CA GLN A 54 -20.76 -5.10 -6.33
C GLN A 54 -20.71 -3.58 -6.20
N ALA A 55 -20.97 -3.04 -5.01
CA ALA A 55 -20.89 -1.61 -4.74
C ALA A 55 -19.46 -1.09 -4.91
N ALA A 56 -18.46 -1.83 -4.42
CA ALA A 56 -17.05 -1.50 -4.59
C ALA A 56 -16.63 -1.48 -6.08
N ILE A 57 -17.05 -2.47 -6.87
CA ILE A 57 -16.78 -2.49 -8.32
C ILE A 57 -17.41 -1.28 -9.01
N LYS A 58 -18.67 -0.94 -8.68
CA LYS A 58 -19.37 0.22 -9.25
C LYS A 58 -18.65 1.54 -8.94
N LEU A 59 -18.14 1.71 -7.72
CA LEU A 59 -17.33 2.87 -7.36
C LEU A 59 -16.06 2.96 -8.20
N ILE A 60 -15.32 1.85 -8.33
CA ILE A 60 -14.10 1.80 -9.14
C ILE A 60 -14.40 2.16 -10.59
N VAL A 61 -15.43 1.56 -11.20
CA VAL A 61 -15.85 1.88 -12.59
C VAL A 61 -16.23 3.36 -12.73
N GLY A 62 -16.94 3.92 -11.74
CA GLY A 62 -17.34 5.32 -11.73
C GLY A 62 -16.15 6.28 -11.77
N GLU A 63 -15.13 6.02 -10.95
CA GLU A 63 -13.95 6.88 -10.79
C GLU A 63 -12.88 6.68 -11.87
N THR A 64 -12.67 5.44 -12.32
CA THR A 64 -11.56 5.11 -13.24
C THR A 64 -12.00 4.93 -14.69
N LYS A 65 -13.32 4.81 -14.93
CA LYS A 65 -13.91 4.48 -16.25
C LYS A 65 -13.41 3.14 -16.83
N MET A 66 -12.87 2.26 -16.00
CA MET A 66 -12.48 0.90 -16.39
C MET A 66 -13.69 0.01 -16.68
N SER A 67 -13.47 -1.11 -17.39
CA SER A 67 -14.49 -2.15 -17.53
C SER A 67 -14.80 -2.81 -16.17
N PRO A 68 -16.01 -3.37 -15.96
CA PRO A 68 -16.35 -4.09 -14.74
C PRO A 68 -15.38 -5.24 -14.41
N GLU A 69 -14.88 -5.94 -15.42
CA GLU A 69 -13.92 -7.04 -15.28
C GLU A 69 -12.57 -6.53 -14.76
N SER A 70 -12.09 -5.42 -15.34
CA SER A 70 -10.85 -4.77 -14.91
C SER A 70 -10.97 -4.20 -13.50
N ALA A 71 -12.11 -3.60 -13.16
CA ALA A 71 -12.40 -3.12 -11.81
C ALA A 71 -12.47 -4.25 -10.78
N SER A 72 -13.10 -5.37 -11.14
CA SER A 72 -13.17 -6.59 -10.33
C SER A 72 -11.77 -7.17 -10.06
N ARG A 73 -10.90 -7.18 -11.09
CA ARG A 73 -9.49 -7.59 -10.95
C ARG A 73 -8.72 -6.62 -10.07
N LEU A 74 -8.86 -5.32 -10.24
CA LEU A 74 -8.20 -4.32 -9.39
C LEU A 74 -8.61 -4.48 -7.92
N LEU A 75 -9.91 -4.70 -7.66
CA LEU A 75 -10.41 -4.96 -6.32
C LEU A 75 -9.77 -6.23 -5.71
N SER A 76 -9.61 -7.31 -6.50
CA SER A 76 -8.95 -8.54 -6.00
C SER A 76 -7.47 -8.35 -5.66
N LEU A 77 -6.79 -7.38 -6.28
CA LEU A 77 -5.39 -7.06 -6.01
C LEU A 77 -5.20 -6.10 -4.82
N SER A 78 -6.29 -5.59 -4.23
CA SER A 78 -6.21 -4.65 -3.12
C SER A 78 -5.60 -5.30 -1.86
N PRO A 79 -4.74 -4.59 -1.10
CA PRO A 79 -4.02 -5.15 0.04
C PRO A 79 -4.98 -5.59 1.14
N LYS A 80 -4.60 -6.62 1.92
CA LYS A 80 -5.45 -7.18 2.99
C LYS A 80 -5.83 -6.15 4.06
N ASP A 81 -4.84 -5.46 4.60
CA ASP A 81 -4.99 -4.58 5.76
C ASP A 81 -4.31 -3.22 5.58
N GLY A 82 -3.59 -3.01 4.46
CA GLY A 82 -2.85 -1.79 4.17
C GLY A 82 -1.49 -1.68 4.87
N LEU A 83 -1.03 -2.75 5.54
CA LEU A 83 0.34 -2.80 6.07
C LEU A 83 1.36 -2.85 4.95
N VAL A 84 2.49 -2.18 5.16
CA VAL A 84 3.64 -2.27 4.27
C VAL A 84 4.23 -3.67 4.34
N ASN A 85 4.45 -4.32 3.19
CA ASN A 85 5.23 -5.54 3.10
C ASN A 85 6.71 -5.20 3.33
N MET A 86 7.22 -5.48 4.53
CA MET A 86 8.61 -5.16 4.91
C MET A 86 9.66 -5.92 4.10
N SER A 87 9.35 -7.18 3.71
CA SER A 87 10.22 -7.99 2.83
C SER A 87 10.34 -7.31 1.46
N GLY A 88 9.19 -6.98 0.86
CA GLY A 88 9.12 -6.28 -0.41
C GLY A 88 9.81 -4.91 -0.40
N ALA A 89 9.58 -4.12 0.64
CA ALA A 89 10.20 -2.81 0.80
C ALA A 89 11.73 -2.91 0.98
N LYS A 90 12.22 -3.96 1.64
CA LYS A 90 13.66 -4.24 1.73
C LYS A 90 14.23 -4.58 0.35
N THR A 91 13.58 -5.47 -0.41
CA THR A 91 14.00 -5.81 -1.78
C THR A 91 14.10 -4.57 -2.68
N VAL A 92 13.12 -3.65 -2.59
CA VAL A 92 13.17 -2.38 -3.33
C VAL A 92 14.38 -1.54 -2.94
N LEU A 93 14.66 -1.42 -1.63
CA LEU A 93 15.79 -0.64 -1.13
C LEU A 93 17.13 -1.25 -1.56
N ASP A 94 17.27 -2.57 -1.47
CA ASP A 94 18.47 -3.29 -1.87
C ASP A 94 18.75 -3.08 -3.37
N ILE A 95 17.75 -3.31 -4.23
CA ILE A 95 17.86 -3.10 -5.69
C ILE A 95 18.25 -1.66 -6.02
N ARG A 96 17.62 -0.66 -5.38
CA ARG A 96 17.92 0.76 -5.62
C ARG A 96 19.33 1.14 -5.19
N ASN A 97 19.81 0.58 -4.08
CA ASN A 97 21.16 0.81 -3.60
C ASN A 97 22.20 0.16 -4.51
N GLU A 98 21.97 -1.09 -4.92
CA GLU A 98 22.88 -1.86 -5.77
C GLU A 98 22.99 -1.27 -7.19
N LEU A 99 21.86 -0.89 -7.79
CA LEU A 99 21.79 -0.40 -9.18
C LEU A 99 22.01 1.11 -9.31
N ALA A 100 22.24 1.83 -8.22
CA ALA A 100 22.63 3.24 -8.30
C ALA A 100 24.00 3.40 -8.96
N ALA A 101 24.24 4.55 -9.60
CA ALA A 101 25.52 4.88 -10.22
C ALA A 101 26.11 6.15 -9.57
N PRO A 102 27.07 6.03 -8.63
CA PRO A 102 27.63 4.79 -8.06
C PRO A 102 26.65 4.09 -7.08
N PRO A 103 26.90 2.82 -6.72
CA PRO A 103 26.08 2.12 -5.74
C PRO A 103 26.03 2.87 -4.41
N LEU A 104 24.82 2.95 -3.83
CA LEU A 104 24.58 3.68 -2.60
C LEU A 104 24.60 2.74 -1.40
N LYS A 105 25.09 3.23 -0.27
CA LYS A 105 24.81 2.66 1.06
C LYS A 105 23.81 3.55 1.76
N GLY A 106 22.57 3.54 1.27
CA GLY A 106 21.48 4.33 1.82
C GLY A 106 21.15 3.95 3.28
N PRO A 107 20.39 4.79 4.00
CA PRO A 107 19.86 4.48 5.32
C PRO A 107 19.13 3.13 5.37
N ALA A 108 19.05 2.54 6.56
CA ALA A 108 18.25 1.35 6.80
C ALA A 108 16.75 1.61 6.52
N LEU A 109 15.99 0.55 6.24
CA LEU A 109 14.57 0.64 5.85
C LEU A 109 13.70 1.43 6.85
N GLN A 110 14.05 1.38 8.14
CA GLN A 110 13.37 2.11 9.22
C GLN A 110 13.44 3.63 9.04
N ALA A 111 14.41 4.16 8.28
CA ALA A 111 14.46 5.57 7.94
C ALA A 111 13.31 5.98 6.99
N TYR A 112 12.78 5.02 6.22
CA TYR A 112 11.73 5.23 5.23
C TYR A 112 10.34 4.78 5.71
N VAL A 113 10.29 3.82 6.64
CA VAL A 113 9.03 3.24 7.14
C VAL A 113 8.83 3.56 8.61
N ASP A 114 7.89 4.48 8.89
CA ASP A 114 7.42 4.79 10.24
C ASP A 114 6.04 4.16 10.49
N LEU A 115 6.03 3.04 11.23
CA LEU A 115 4.79 2.32 11.55
C LEU A 115 4.02 2.93 12.72
N SER A 116 4.52 3.99 13.39
CA SER A 116 3.87 4.54 14.58
C SER A 116 2.46 5.06 14.29
N TYR A 117 2.27 5.76 13.16
CA TYR A 117 0.95 6.25 12.72
C TYR A 117 -0.01 5.11 12.39
N PHE A 118 0.49 4.06 11.73
CA PHE A 118 -0.32 2.91 11.36
C PHE A 118 -0.75 2.08 12.58
N LYS A 119 0.13 1.93 13.56
CA LYS A 119 -0.17 1.28 14.85
C LYS A 119 -1.22 2.08 15.63
N GLU A 120 -1.11 3.40 15.67
CA GLU A 120 -2.10 4.27 16.32
C GLU A 120 -3.47 4.29 15.60
N ALA A 121 -3.46 4.04 14.29
CA ALA A 121 -4.66 3.86 13.49
C ALA A 121 -5.30 2.47 13.63
N ALA A 122 -4.68 1.53 14.35
CA ALA A 122 -5.28 0.22 14.57
C ALA A 122 -6.60 0.36 15.35
N PRO A 123 -7.64 -0.42 15.00
CA PRO A 123 -8.83 -0.48 15.83
C PRO A 123 -8.43 -0.89 17.25
N ALA A 124 -9.09 -0.32 18.25
CA ALA A 124 -8.93 -0.77 19.62
C ALA A 124 -9.17 -2.28 19.66
N MET A 125 -8.27 -3.04 20.29
CA MET A 125 -8.56 -4.44 20.58
C MET A 125 -9.73 -4.43 21.56
N ASN A 126 -10.92 -4.77 21.07
CA ASN A 126 -12.06 -5.01 21.95
C ASN A 126 -11.65 -6.17 22.87
N LYS A 127 -11.64 -5.90 24.18
CA LYS A 127 -11.61 -6.94 25.21
C LYS A 127 -12.92 -7.71 25.20
#